data_AF-A0A947X6R1-F1
#
_entry.id   AF-A0A947X6R1-F1
#
_cell.length_a   1.000
_cell.length_b   1.000
_cell.length_c   1.000
_cell.angle_alpha   90.00
_cell.angle_beta   90.00
_cell.angle_gamma   90.00
#
_symmetry.space_group_name_H-M   'P 1'
#
loop_
_entity.id
_entity.type
_entity.pdbx_description
1 polymer ?
#
loop_
_entity_poly.entity_id
_entity_poly.type
_entity_poly.pdbx_seq_one_letter_code
_entity_poly.pdbx_strand_id
1 'polypeptide(L)'
;MTEAQRSTTNAYWPSVFIGAYGGVILQIIAVSWGGPIDLPELWLAPVLVLVYGMLAVPFVAFGLVLFGLTVSAVIHRWAQDWWVGPFAALWGGVAGKLMFYGIDHLMFFGYYDLLQISLSDMGIFYGVPTGIAWWVLRRRELACS
;
A
#
# COMPACT_ATOMS: atom_id res chain seq x y z
N MET A 1 0.60 -20.93 18.73
CA MET A 1 0.44 -19.57 18.16
C MET A 1 -0.11 -18.68 19.26
N THR A 2 0.68 -17.71 19.71
CA THR A 2 0.25 -16.69 20.68
C THR A 2 -0.77 -15.75 20.03
N GLU A 3 -1.67 -15.15 20.81
CA GLU A 3 -2.74 -14.25 20.29
C GLU A 3 -2.20 -13.11 19.41
N ALA A 4 -1.01 -12.59 19.73
CA ALA A 4 -0.32 -11.57 18.94
C ALA A 4 0.02 -12.02 17.50
N GLN A 5 0.31 -13.31 17.29
CA GLN A 5 0.56 -13.89 15.96
C GLN A 5 -0.73 -14.02 15.13
N ARG A 6 -1.87 -14.33 15.78
CA ARG A 6 -3.18 -14.39 15.10
C ARG A 6 -3.65 -13.02 14.64
N SER A 7 -3.55 -12.00 15.51
CA SER A 7 -3.90 -10.62 15.16
C SER A 7 -3.11 -10.13 13.94
N THR A 8 -1.78 -10.25 13.97
CA THR A 8 -0.94 -9.74 12.88
C THR A 8 -1.27 -10.38 11.51
N THR A 9 -1.70 -11.63 11.48
CA THR A 9 -2.02 -12.36 10.25
C THR A 9 -3.38 -11.98 9.67
N ASN A 10 -4.35 -11.65 10.53
CA ASN A 10 -5.72 -11.30 10.15
C ASN A 10 -5.80 -9.93 9.45
N ALA A 11 -5.02 -8.94 9.89
CA ALA A 11 -4.92 -7.65 9.23
C ALA A 11 -4.05 -7.68 7.97
N TYR A 12 -3.08 -8.60 7.88
CA TYR A 12 -2.02 -8.55 6.86
C TYR A 12 -2.53 -8.69 5.44
N TRP A 13 -3.14 -9.83 5.10
CA TRP A 13 -3.59 -10.09 3.74
C TRP A 13 -4.64 -9.08 3.25
N PRO A 14 -5.66 -8.70 4.06
CA PRO A 14 -6.59 -7.67 3.65
C PRO A 14 -5.91 -6.32 3.41
N SER A 15 -4.94 -5.91 4.22
CA SER A 15 -4.17 -4.68 3.95
C SER A 15 -3.36 -4.74 2.67
N VAL A 16 -2.74 -5.88 2.37
CA VAL A 16 -2.01 -6.09 1.12
C VAL A 16 -2.95 -5.96 -0.08
N PHE A 17 -4.12 -6.60 -0.05
CA PHE A 17 -5.07 -6.51 -1.16
C PHE A 17 -5.67 -5.11 -1.30
N ILE A 18 -6.06 -4.46 -0.20
CA ILE A 18 -6.56 -3.07 -0.23
C ILE A 18 -5.48 -2.14 -0.78
N GLY A 19 -4.24 -2.32 -0.36
CA GLY A 19 -3.09 -1.56 -0.85
C GLY A 19 -2.84 -1.74 -2.34
N ALA A 20 -2.77 -2.98 -2.80
CA ALA A 20 -2.50 -3.33 -4.19
C ALA A 20 -3.61 -2.83 -5.13
N TYR A 21 -4.86 -3.21 -4.86
CA TYR A 21 -5.99 -2.81 -5.71
C TYR A 21 -6.33 -1.33 -5.56
N GLY A 22 -6.25 -0.79 -4.34
CA GLY A 22 -6.43 0.64 -4.08
C GLY A 22 -5.40 1.49 -4.81
N GLY A 23 -4.13 1.07 -4.82
CA GLY A 23 -3.07 1.74 -5.56
C GLY A 23 -3.30 1.77 -7.06
N VAL A 24 -3.73 0.65 -7.67
CA VAL A 24 -4.07 0.61 -9.10
C VAL A 24 -5.26 1.52 -9.41
N ILE A 25 -6.30 1.51 -8.58
CA ILE A 25 -7.47 2.38 -8.77
C ILE A 25 -7.06 3.85 -8.69
N LEU A 26 -6.27 4.23 -7.69
CA LEU A 26 -5.75 5.60 -7.54
C LEU A 26 -4.87 6.00 -8.73
N GLN A 27 -4.03 5.09 -9.21
CA GLN A 27 -3.19 5.30 -10.38
C GLN A 27 -4.03 5.54 -11.65
N ILE A 28 -5.05 4.70 -11.89
CA ILE A 28 -5.97 4.88 -13.03
C ILE A 28 -6.66 6.24 -12.94
N ILE A 29 -7.22 6.59 -11.78
CA ILE A 29 -7.89 7.88 -11.57
C ILE A 29 -6.92 9.05 -11.80
N ALA A 30 -5.70 8.98 -11.27
CA ALA A 30 -4.70 10.03 -11.39
C ALA A 30 -4.25 10.24 -12.85
N VAL A 31 -4.07 9.16 -13.62
CA VAL A 31 -3.67 9.23 -15.04
C VAL A 31 -4.84 9.73 -15.91
N SER A 32 -6.07 9.32 -15.60
CA SER A 32 -7.26 9.76 -16.33
C SER A 32 -7.66 11.22 -16.07
N TRP A 33 -7.10 11.88 -15.05
CA TRP A 33 -7.50 13.25 -14.70
C TRP A 33 -6.97 14.31 -15.69
N GLY A 34 -6.01 13.96 -16.55
CA GLY A 34 -5.33 14.88 -17.49
C GLY A 34 -5.85 14.87 -18.94
N GLY A 35 -6.84 14.06 -19.29
CA GLY A 35 -7.33 13.93 -20.67
C GLY A 35 -8.80 13.50 -20.76
N PRO A 36 -9.44 13.59 -21.94
CA PRO A 36 -10.78 13.08 -22.13
C PRO A 36 -10.80 11.57 -21.85
N ILE A 37 -11.72 11.14 -20.98
CA ILE A 37 -11.93 9.72 -20.72
C ILE A 37 -12.63 9.14 -21.94
N ASP A 38 -11.91 8.37 -22.74
CA ASP A 38 -12.51 7.58 -23.80
C ASP A 38 -13.39 6.50 -23.16
N LEU A 39 -14.71 6.75 -23.16
CA LEU A 39 -15.74 5.80 -22.70
C LEU A 39 -15.56 4.37 -23.26
N PRO A 40 -15.08 4.18 -24.51
CA PRO A 40 -14.74 2.86 -25.04
C PRO A 40 -13.51 2.20 -24.43
N GLU A 41 -12.73 2.85 -23.57
CA GLU A 41 -11.60 2.27 -22.84
C GLU A 41 -11.96 1.96 -21.38
N LEU A 42 -13.06 2.53 -20.87
CA LEU A 42 -13.51 2.36 -19.49
C LEU A 42 -13.87 0.90 -19.15
N TRP A 43 -14.32 0.11 -20.14
CA TRP A 43 -14.60 -1.31 -19.95
C TRP A 43 -13.34 -2.15 -19.68
N LEU A 44 -12.16 -1.65 -20.03
CA LEU A 44 -10.88 -2.30 -19.69
C LEU A 44 -10.50 -2.07 -18.23
N ALA A 45 -11.03 -1.03 -17.57
CA ALA A 45 -10.63 -0.66 -16.21
C ALA A 45 -10.75 -1.82 -15.20
N PRO A 46 -11.84 -2.63 -15.16
CA PRO A 46 -11.90 -3.79 -14.28
C PRO A 46 -10.80 -4.83 -14.55
N VAL A 47 -10.46 -5.06 -15.82
CA VAL A 47 -9.41 -6.00 -16.23
C VAL A 47 -8.03 -5.47 -15.81
N LEU A 48 -7.76 -4.18 -16.03
CA LEU A 48 -6.53 -3.53 -15.61
C LEU A 48 -6.38 -3.59 -14.09
N VAL A 49 -7.43 -3.28 -13.33
CA VAL A 49 -7.45 -3.39 -11.86
C VAL A 49 -7.15 -4.83 -11.43
N LEU A 50 -7.77 -5.82 -12.07
CA LEU A 50 -7.56 -7.23 -11.73
C LEU A 50 -6.10 -7.66 -11.98
N VAL A 51 -5.58 -7.42 -13.18
CA VAL A 51 -4.25 -7.87 -13.61
C VAL A 51 -3.15 -7.12 -12.86
N TYR A 52 -3.15 -5.79 -12.89
CA TYR A 52 -2.13 -5.00 -12.20
C TYR A 52 -2.23 -5.14 -10.69
N GLY A 53 -3.45 -5.29 -10.14
CA GLY A 53 -3.63 -5.54 -8.72
C GLY A 53 -2.98 -6.86 -8.31
N MET A 54 -3.23 -7.95 -9.04
CA MET A 54 -2.58 -9.24 -8.79
C MET A 54 -1.05 -9.17 -8.91
N LEU A 55 -0.53 -8.45 -9.90
CA LEU A 55 0.92 -8.25 -10.06
C LEU A 55 1.52 -7.41 -8.91
N ALA A 56 0.77 -6.47 -8.35
CA ALA A 56 1.22 -5.60 -7.26
C ALA A 56 1.22 -6.31 -5.89
N VAL A 57 0.33 -7.28 -5.65
CA VAL A 57 0.22 -8.04 -4.39
C VAL A 57 1.57 -8.52 -3.84
N PRO A 58 2.44 -9.24 -4.57
CA PRO A 58 3.70 -9.73 -4.02
C PRO A 58 4.63 -8.59 -3.57
N PHE A 59 4.63 -7.46 -4.28
CA PHE A 59 5.46 -6.30 -3.95
C PHE A 59 4.94 -5.58 -2.71
N VAL A 60 3.63 -5.36 -2.63
CA VAL A 60 2.98 -4.76 -1.45
C VAL A 60 3.14 -5.66 -0.23
N ALA A 61 2.96 -6.97 -0.39
CA ALA A 61 3.20 -7.96 0.64
C ALA A 61 4.63 -7.86 1.19
N PHE A 62 5.62 -7.88 0.31
CA PHE A 62 7.02 -7.82 0.71
C PHE A 62 7.37 -6.49 1.40
N GLY A 63 6.89 -5.37 0.88
CA GLY A 63 7.06 -4.05 1.51
C GLY A 63 6.44 -3.98 2.90
N LEU A 64 5.23 -4.53 3.07
CA LEU A 64 4.56 -4.60 4.36
C LEU A 64 5.30 -5.50 5.35
N VAL A 65 5.88 -6.63 4.91
CA VAL A 65 6.70 -7.50 5.76
C VAL A 65 7.96 -6.79 6.24
N LEU A 66 8.72 -6.18 5.32
CA LEU A 66 10.01 -5.57 5.65
C LEU A 66 9.86 -4.32 6.52
N PHE A 67 8.97 -3.41 6.11
CA PHE A 67 8.87 -2.08 6.70
C PHE A 67 7.63 -1.92 7.58
N GLY A 68 6.52 -2.55 7.22
CA GLY A 68 5.25 -2.41 7.93
C GLY A 68 5.22 -3.15 9.26
N LEU A 69 5.56 -4.45 9.25
CA LEU A 69 5.50 -5.31 10.45
C LEU A 69 6.50 -4.87 11.51
N THR A 70 7.71 -4.48 11.11
CA THR A 70 8.78 -4.00 11.99
C THR A 70 8.35 -2.74 12.75
N VAL A 71 7.83 -1.74 12.03
CA VAL A 71 7.33 -0.50 12.66
C VAL A 71 6.08 -0.76 13.48
N SER A 72 5.19 -1.65 13.03
CA SER A 72 3.98 -2.03 13.78
C SER A 72 4.29 -2.67 15.13
N ALA A 73 5.40 -3.41 15.24
CA ALA A 73 5.84 -3.97 16.51
C ALA A 73 6.25 -2.86 17.49
N VAL A 74 6.89 -1.79 17.01
CA VAL A 74 7.35 -0.66 17.83
C VAL A 74 6.18 0.21 18.31
N ILE A 75 5.21 0.45 17.41
CA ILE A 75 4.09 1.36 17.68
C ILE A 75 2.85 0.66 18.26
N HIS A 76 2.94 -0.64 18.55
CA HIS A 76 1.80 -1.47 18.94
C HIS A 76 0.99 -0.88 20.11
N ARG A 77 1.69 -0.36 21.14
CA ARG A 77 1.09 0.25 22.33
C ARG A 77 0.29 1.52 22.06
N TRP A 78 0.51 2.18 20.93
CA TRP A 78 -0.18 3.41 20.53
C TRP A 78 -1.15 3.18 19.38
N ALA A 79 -1.39 1.94 18.95
CA ALA A 79 -2.16 1.63 17.75
C ALA A 79 -3.60 2.21 17.76
N GLN A 80 -4.17 2.49 18.94
CA GLN A 80 -5.48 3.12 19.09
C GLN A 80 -5.48 4.64 18.97
N ASP A 81 -4.31 5.29 19.06
CA ASP A 81 -4.22 6.74 19.02
C ASP A 81 -4.47 7.25 17.60
N TRP A 82 -5.18 8.38 17.51
CA TRP A 82 -5.57 8.98 16.24
C TRP A 82 -4.38 9.40 15.37
N TRP A 83 -3.25 9.76 15.98
CA TRP A 83 -2.03 10.19 15.27
C TRP A 83 -1.33 9.02 14.55
N VAL A 84 -1.60 7.77 14.95
CA VAL A 84 -1.01 6.58 14.31
C VAL A 84 -1.57 6.36 12.91
N GLY A 85 -2.79 6.79 12.61
CA GLY A 85 -3.35 6.73 11.26
C GLY A 85 -2.54 7.54 10.24
N PRO A 86 -2.37 8.87 10.43
CA PRO A 86 -1.50 9.69 9.60
C PRO A 86 -0.05 9.17 9.54
N PHE A 87 0.50 8.71 10.67
CA PHE A 87 1.84 8.12 10.69
C PHE A 87 1.93 6.85 9.83
N ALA A 88 0.95 5.94 9.92
CA ALA A 88 0.90 4.72 9.14
C ALA A 88 0.73 5.01 7.64
N ALA A 89 -0.04 6.05 7.28
CA ALA A 89 -0.17 6.52 5.91
C ALA A 89 1.18 7.03 5.35
N LEU A 90 1.87 7.90 6.11
CA LEU A 90 3.18 8.45 5.73
C LEU A 90 4.23 7.34 5.64
N TRP A 91 4.29 6.46 6.64
CA TRP A 91 5.22 5.34 6.67
C TRP A 91 4.93 4.34 5.54
N GLY A 92 3.65 4.08 5.26
CA GLY A 92 3.22 3.28 4.12
C GLY A 92 3.73 3.87 2.81
N GLY A 93 3.58 5.19 2.61
CA GLY A 93 4.13 5.88 1.44
C GLY A 93 5.65 5.76 1.32
N VAL A 94 6.40 5.96 2.41
CA VAL A 94 7.86 5.79 2.43
C VAL A 94 8.26 4.34 2.11
N ALA A 95 7.61 3.37 2.74
CA ALA A 95 7.85 1.95 2.49
C ALA A 95 7.56 1.56 1.04
N GLY A 96 6.45 2.06 0.48
CA GLY A 96 6.10 1.86 -0.91
C GLY A 96 7.13 2.48 -1.86
N LYS A 97 7.62 3.68 -1.55
CA LYS A 97 8.69 4.36 -2.31
C LYS A 97 10.00 3.57 -2.31
N LEU A 98 10.43 3.11 -1.14
CA LEU A 98 11.62 2.28 -0.99
C LEU A 98 11.49 0.96 -1.75
N MET A 99 10.32 0.34 -1.69
CA MET A 99 10.05 -0.91 -2.39
C MET A 99 10.07 -0.71 -3.91
N PHE A 100 9.40 0.32 -4.42
CA PHE A 100 9.42 0.65 -5.85
C PHE A 100 10.83 0.99 -6.34
N TYR A 101 11.59 1.78 -5.57
CA TYR A 101 12.99 2.05 -5.87
C TYR A 101 13.82 0.77 -5.98
N GLY A 102 13.67 -0.14 -5.01
CA GLY A 102 14.35 -1.43 -5.02
C GLY A 102 13.98 -2.30 -6.22
N ILE A 103 12.68 -2.41 -6.53
CA ILE A 103 12.20 -3.18 -7.69
C ILE A 103 12.75 -2.59 -8.98
N ASP A 104 12.66 -1.27 -9.15
CA ASP A 104 13.10 -0.58 -10.35
C ASP A 104 14.61 -0.71 -10.59
N HIS A 105 15.42 -0.59 -9.53
CA HIS A 105 16.86 -0.79 -9.63
C HIS A 105 17.25 -2.25 -9.90
N LEU A 106 16.46 -3.22 -9.41
CA LEU A 106 16.73 -4.64 -9.63
C LEU A 106 16.21 -5.15 -10.98
N MET A 107 15.09 -4.63 -11.48
CA MET A 107 14.37 -5.20 -12.63
C MET A 107 14.31 -4.28 -13.85
N PHE A 108 14.46 -2.96 -13.69
CA PHE A 108 14.16 -1.97 -14.72
C PHE A 108 15.27 -0.94 -14.94
N PHE A 109 16.51 -1.23 -14.53
CA PHE A 109 17.71 -0.41 -14.75
C PHE A 109 17.77 0.93 -13.98
N GLY A 110 16.91 1.15 -12.97
CA GLY A 110 17.10 2.23 -11.99
C GLY A 110 16.73 3.64 -12.47
N TYR A 111 15.63 3.78 -13.21
CA TYR A 111 15.09 5.08 -13.62
C TYR A 111 14.33 5.81 -12.50
N TYR A 112 13.92 5.08 -11.46
CA TYR A 112 13.11 5.63 -10.37
C TYR A 112 13.99 6.31 -9.31
N ASP A 113 13.80 7.62 -9.12
CA ASP A 113 14.54 8.40 -8.13
C ASP A 113 13.80 8.46 -6.78
N LEU A 114 14.49 8.04 -5.72
CA LEU A 114 14.01 8.03 -4.34
C LEU A 114 13.74 9.45 -3.80
N LEU A 115 14.46 10.45 -4.27
CA LEU A 115 14.34 11.84 -3.81
C LEU A 115 13.26 12.62 -4.56
N GLN A 116 12.91 12.21 -5.78
CA GLN A 116 11.90 12.89 -6.57
C GLN A 116 10.50 12.50 -6.09
N ILE A 117 9.76 13.44 -5.51
CA ILE A 117 8.36 13.23 -5.10
C ILE A 117 7.47 13.80 -6.20
N SER A 118 6.77 12.93 -6.93
CA SER A 118 5.75 13.31 -7.91
C SER A 118 4.35 13.05 -7.36
N LEU A 119 3.37 13.83 -7.83
CA LEU A 119 1.95 13.54 -7.58
C LEU A 119 1.49 12.21 -8.22
N SER A 120 2.26 11.69 -9.18
CA SER A 120 2.05 10.40 -9.87
C SER A 120 2.96 9.28 -9.33
N ASP A 121 3.51 9.44 -8.13
CA ASP A 121 4.46 8.48 -7.57
C ASP A 121 3.78 7.15 -7.19
N MET A 122 4.15 6.09 -7.93
CA MET A 122 3.64 4.73 -7.72
C MET A 122 3.94 4.20 -6.33
N GLY A 123 5.11 4.51 -5.75
CA GLY A 123 5.41 4.09 -4.38
C GLY A 123 4.38 4.61 -3.37
N ILE A 124 3.93 5.85 -3.56
CA ILE A 124 2.94 6.50 -2.71
C ILE A 124 1.54 5.93 -2.95
N PHE A 125 1.13 5.75 -4.21
CA PHE A 125 -0.21 5.24 -4.55
C PHE A 125 -0.50 3.87 -3.94
N TYR A 126 0.49 2.99 -3.87
CA TYR A 126 0.30 1.66 -3.30
C TYR A 126 0.59 1.68 -1.79
N GLY A 127 1.62 2.39 -1.36
CA GLY A 127 2.08 2.42 0.03
C GLY A 127 1.09 3.07 1.01
N VAL A 128 0.55 4.25 0.66
CA VAL A 128 -0.38 5.01 1.52
C VAL A 128 -1.65 4.22 1.85
N PRO A 129 -2.43 3.71 0.87
CA PRO A 129 -3.63 2.94 1.18
C PRO A 129 -3.31 1.64 1.94
N THR A 130 -2.15 1.01 1.68
CA THR A 130 -1.69 -0.15 2.47
C THR A 130 -1.53 0.22 3.95
N GLY A 131 -0.83 1.32 4.24
CA GLY A 131 -0.59 1.79 5.61
C GLY A 131 -1.86 2.18 6.34
N ILE A 132 -2.78 2.88 5.66
CA ILE A 132 -4.11 3.23 6.21
C ILE A 132 -4.92 1.97 6.50
N ALA A 133 -5.02 1.05 5.52
CA ALA A 133 -5.79 -0.18 5.67
C ALA A 133 -5.26 -1.01 6.84
N TRP A 134 -3.94 -1.12 6.96
CA TRP A 134 -3.28 -1.81 8.07
C TRP A 134 -3.62 -1.21 9.42
N TRP A 135 -3.51 0.11 9.57
CA TRP A 135 -3.88 0.77 10.82
C TRP A 135 -5.37 0.55 11.16
N VAL A 136 -6.27 0.75 10.20
CA VAL A 136 -7.72 0.58 10.40
C VAL A 136 -8.05 -0.85 10.86
N LEU A 137 -7.50 -1.85 10.19
CA LEU A 137 -7.77 -3.26 10.52
C LEU A 137 -7.15 -3.66 11.85
N ARG A 138 -5.91 -3.24 12.10
CA ARG A 138 -5.21 -3.53 13.36
C ARG A 138 -5.86 -2.84 14.57
N ARG A 139 -6.38 -1.62 14.38
CA ARG A 139 -7.17 -0.91 15.38
C ARG A 139 -8.47 -1.65 15.71
N ARG A 140 -9.14 -2.22 14.70
CA ARG A 140 -10.36 -3.02 14.89
C ARG A 140 -10.10 -4.30 15.69
N GLU A 141 -9.00 -5.00 15.39
CA GLU A 141 -8.63 -6.21 16.13
C GLU A 141 -8.39 -5.93 17.61
N LEU A 142 -7.65 -4.86 17.92
CA LEU A 142 -7.36 -4.45 19.29
C LEU A 142 -8.57 -3.92 20.07
N ALA A 143 -9.64 -3.53 19.38
CA ALA A 143 -10.89 -3.12 20.03
C ALA A 143 -11.83 -4.31 20.32
N CYS A 144 -11.59 -5.47 19.69
CA CYS A 144 -12.39 -6.69 19.85
C CYS A 144 -11.72 -7.77 20.71
N SER A 145 -10.46 -7.56 21.12
CA SER A 145 -9.70 -8.38 22.07
C SER A 145 -9.83 -7.84 23.50
#